data_AF-A0A1B6CWP4-F1
#
_entry.id   AF-A0A1B6CWP4-F1
#
_cell.length_a   1.000
_cell.length_b   1.000
_cell.length_c   1.000
_cell.angle_alpha   90.00
_cell.angle_beta   90.00
_cell.angle_gamma   90.00
#
_symmetry.space_group_name_H-M   'P 1'
#
loop_
_entity.id
_entity.type
_entity.pdbx_description
1 polymer ?
#
loop_
_entity_poly.entity_id
_entity_poly.type
_entity_poly.pdbx_seq_one_letter_code
_entity_poly.pdbx_strand_id
1 'polypeptide(L)'
;MFQQSNETLFYKFAFDNIETVLPILYTPTVGLVCQMYTSMYKYPAGLYITVKDRGNIYKVLQNWPESDVKAIVVTDGERILGLGDLGAQGMGIPVGKLMLYTILGRLNPQYCLPITLDVGTNNQKLLDDPYYIGIREKRIVGEEYNEFIEEFLSAVIRSFSRKTLIQFEDFSTVNAFQILEKYKHDYCVFNDDIQGTASVVLSGLITANKVTTGGHQLSNNTFLFIGSGSVSIFM
;
A
#
# COMPACT_ATOMS: atom_id res chain seq x y z
N MET A 1 19.55 -4.71 3.23
CA MET A 1 20.78 -4.65 4.07
C MET A 1 21.25 -3.21 4.29
N PHE A 2 21.38 -2.37 3.26
CA PHE A 2 21.89 -0.99 3.43
C PHE A 2 21.01 -0.10 4.34
N GLN A 3 19.70 0.00 4.08
CA GLN A 3 18.76 0.77 4.91
C GLN A 3 18.83 0.34 6.40
N GLN A 4 18.77 -0.96 6.66
CA GLN A 4 18.82 -1.52 8.02
C GLN A 4 20.16 -1.30 8.72
N SER A 5 21.27 -1.21 7.97
CA SER A 5 22.59 -0.98 8.55
C SER A 5 22.87 0.48 8.88
N ASN A 6 22.37 1.42 8.06
CA ASN A 6 22.53 2.85 8.27
C ASN A 6 21.44 3.60 7.50
N GLU A 7 20.33 3.88 8.18
CA GLU A 7 19.15 4.50 7.59
C GLU A 7 19.43 5.92 7.06
N THR A 8 20.20 6.72 7.81
CA THR A 8 20.57 8.08 7.41
C THR A 8 21.39 8.09 6.12
N LEU A 9 22.41 7.22 6.02
CA LEU A 9 23.25 7.14 4.83
C LEU A 9 22.48 6.58 3.63
N PHE A 10 21.60 5.61 3.87
CA PHE A 10 20.71 5.07 2.84
C PHE A 10 19.84 6.17 2.21
N TYR A 11 19.13 6.96 3.03
CA TYR A 11 18.27 8.02 2.51
C TYR A 11 19.08 9.16 1.90
N LYS A 12 20.24 9.53 2.48
CA LYS A 12 21.14 10.52 1.87
C LYS A 12 21.57 10.11 0.46
N PHE A 13 22.01 8.86 0.30
CA PHE A 13 22.40 8.32 -1.00
C PHE A 13 21.22 8.32 -1.99
N ALA A 14 20.04 7.87 -1.54
CA ALA A 14 18.84 7.84 -2.37
C ALA A 14 18.42 9.25 -2.84
N PHE A 15 18.49 10.25 -1.96
CA PHE A 15 18.19 11.64 -2.30
C PHE A 15 19.11 12.20 -3.38
N ASP A 16 20.42 11.89 -3.29
CA ASP A 16 21.42 12.40 -4.24
C ASP A 16 21.35 11.70 -5.61
N ASN A 17 20.76 10.51 -5.68
CA ASN A 17 20.82 9.62 -6.86
C ASN A 17 19.43 9.14 -7.30
N ILE A 18 18.41 9.98 -7.12
CA ILE A 18 17.00 9.60 -7.24
C ILE A 18 16.65 8.89 -8.55
N GLU A 19 17.13 9.38 -9.69
CA GLU A 19 16.80 8.82 -11.01
C GLU A 19 17.34 7.39 -11.18
N THR A 20 18.51 7.10 -10.60
CA THR A 20 19.13 5.77 -10.65
C THR A 20 18.52 4.83 -9.63
N VAL A 21 18.19 5.34 -8.45
CA VAL A 21 17.75 4.55 -7.31
C VAL A 21 16.27 4.19 -7.38
N LEU A 22 15.43 5.08 -7.93
CA LEU A 22 13.97 4.90 -7.94
C LEU A 22 13.52 3.60 -8.64
N PRO A 23 14.04 3.23 -9.84
CA PRO A 23 13.66 1.97 -10.50
C PRO A 23 14.16 0.71 -9.77
N ILE A 24 15.14 0.85 -8.87
CA ILE A 24 15.69 -0.23 -8.05
C ILE A 24 14.83 -0.43 -6.79
N LEU A 25 14.43 0.67 -6.14
CA LEU A 25 13.66 0.61 -4.89
C LEU A 25 12.17 0.40 -5.09
N TYR A 26 11.63 0.86 -6.23
CA TYR A 26 10.20 0.80 -6.51
C TYR A 26 9.94 0.05 -7.82
N THR A 27 8.94 0.46 -8.60
CA THR A 27 8.59 -0.20 -9.86
C THR A 27 9.72 -0.03 -10.90
N PRO A 28 10.09 -1.12 -11.62
CA PRO A 28 9.46 -2.44 -11.63
C PRO A 28 10.02 -3.43 -10.58
N THR A 29 11.19 -3.17 -9.99
CA THR A 29 11.92 -4.12 -9.13
C THR A 29 11.15 -4.57 -7.90
N VAL A 30 10.35 -3.69 -7.28
CA VAL A 30 9.54 -4.04 -6.09
C VAL A 30 8.56 -5.18 -6.36
N GLY A 31 8.02 -5.29 -7.58
CA GLY A 31 7.15 -6.40 -7.96
C GLY A 31 7.88 -7.74 -7.95
N LEU A 32 9.13 -7.76 -8.44
CA LEU A 32 9.98 -8.95 -8.37
C LEU A 32 10.32 -9.32 -6.92
N VAL A 33 10.58 -8.31 -6.08
CA VAL A 33 10.80 -8.51 -4.63
C VAL A 33 9.57 -9.14 -3.98
N CYS A 34 8.35 -8.71 -4.29
CA CYS A 34 7.12 -9.32 -3.79
C CYS A 34 6.95 -10.77 -4.27
N GLN A 35 7.31 -11.10 -5.51
CA GLN A 35 7.24 -12.49 -5.98
C GLN A 35 8.24 -13.41 -5.28
N MET A 36 9.44 -12.89 -4.98
CA MET A 36 10.54 -13.64 -4.35
C MET A 36 10.63 -13.42 -2.84
N TYR A 37 9.62 -12.79 -2.23
CA TYR A 37 9.72 -12.23 -0.88
C TYR A 37 10.11 -13.27 0.16
N THR A 38 9.47 -14.44 0.08
CA THR A 38 9.76 -15.61 0.92
C THR A 38 11.21 -16.07 0.80
N SER A 39 11.75 -16.17 -0.41
CA SER A 39 13.14 -16.58 -0.66
C SER A 39 14.16 -15.52 -0.24
N MET A 40 13.75 -14.26 -0.22
CA MET A 40 14.58 -13.12 0.15
C MET A 40 14.42 -12.68 1.61
N TYR A 41 13.54 -13.36 2.36
CA TYR A 41 13.18 -12.98 3.73
C TYR A 41 14.38 -13.15 4.67
N LYS A 42 15.10 -12.06 4.88
CA LYS A 42 16.27 -12.01 5.78
C LYS A 42 16.02 -11.20 7.04
N TYR A 43 15.29 -10.08 6.89
CA TYR A 43 14.96 -9.19 8.00
C TYR A 43 13.48 -8.81 7.88
N PRO A 44 12.67 -9.02 8.93
CA PRO A 44 11.30 -8.55 8.94
C PRO A 44 11.28 -7.02 8.77
N ALA A 45 10.43 -6.54 7.87
CA ALA A 45 10.14 -5.13 7.70
C ALA A 45 8.63 -4.94 7.82
N GLY A 46 8.22 -3.89 8.53
CA GLY A 46 6.81 -3.61 8.81
C GLY A 46 6.17 -4.54 9.83
N LEU A 47 4.86 -4.44 9.95
CA LEU A 47 4.03 -5.17 10.89
C LEU A 47 3.02 -6.05 10.14
N TYR A 48 2.97 -7.33 10.50
CA TYR A 48 1.97 -8.26 10.00
C TYR A 48 0.85 -8.37 11.02
N ILE A 49 -0.40 -8.18 10.57
CA ILE A 49 -1.60 -8.37 11.38
C ILE A 49 -2.44 -9.39 10.65
N THR A 50 -2.71 -10.51 11.30
CA THR A 50 -3.37 -11.65 10.68
C THR A 50 -4.83 -11.75 11.10
N VAL A 51 -5.65 -12.47 10.35
CA VAL A 51 -7.03 -12.77 10.77
C VAL A 51 -7.09 -13.48 12.14
N LYS A 52 -6.02 -14.19 12.53
CA LYS A 52 -5.91 -14.87 13.83
C LYS A 52 -5.68 -13.91 15.00
N ASP A 53 -5.34 -12.65 14.71
CA ASP A 53 -5.17 -11.59 15.71
C ASP A 53 -6.48 -10.85 16.04
N ARG A 54 -7.62 -11.28 15.48
CA ARG A 54 -8.93 -10.67 15.75
C ARG A 54 -9.21 -10.60 17.26
N GLY A 55 -9.77 -9.48 17.70
CA GLY A 55 -9.98 -9.10 19.09
C GLY A 55 -8.71 -8.63 19.81
N ASN A 56 -7.53 -8.70 19.18
CA ASN A 56 -6.24 -8.36 19.77
C ASN A 56 -5.38 -7.45 18.89
N ILE A 57 -5.91 -6.89 17.78
CA ILE A 57 -5.11 -6.07 16.85
C ILE A 57 -4.45 -4.89 17.57
N TYR A 58 -5.14 -4.28 18.52
CA TYR A 58 -4.58 -3.21 19.35
C TYR A 58 -3.29 -3.65 20.05
N LYS A 59 -3.24 -4.86 20.64
CA LYS A 59 -2.04 -5.36 21.31
C LYS A 59 -0.91 -5.63 20.32
N VAL A 60 -1.24 -6.10 19.11
CA VAL A 60 -0.24 -6.30 18.05
C VAL A 60 0.41 -4.97 17.67
N LEU A 61 -0.40 -3.91 17.50
CA LEU A 61 0.11 -2.56 17.21
C LEU A 61 1.00 -2.01 18.33
N GLN A 62 0.73 -2.33 19.60
CA GLN A 62 1.57 -1.91 20.73
C GLN A 62 2.97 -2.55 20.73
N ASN A 63 3.21 -3.59 19.92
CA ASN A 63 4.55 -4.15 19.75
C ASN A 63 5.42 -3.34 18.79
N TRP A 64 4.85 -2.37 18.05
CA TRP A 64 5.64 -1.47 17.23
C TRP A 64 6.43 -0.49 18.11
N PRO A 65 7.75 -0.31 17.88
CA PRO A 65 8.60 0.47 18.79
C PRO A 65 8.28 1.97 18.81
N GLU A 66 7.70 2.50 17.73
CA GLU A 66 7.39 3.92 17.60
C GLU A 66 5.95 4.22 18.01
N SER A 67 5.77 5.05 19.03
CA SER A 67 4.43 5.42 19.52
C SER A 67 3.76 6.55 18.73
N ASP A 68 4.52 7.29 17.91
CA ASP A 68 4.02 8.50 17.22
C ASP A 68 3.94 8.33 15.69
N VAL A 69 3.33 7.25 15.23
CA VAL A 69 3.11 6.98 13.80
C VAL A 69 2.21 8.05 13.18
N LYS A 70 2.61 8.59 12.03
CA LYS A 70 1.85 9.61 11.27
C LYS A 70 1.32 9.08 9.94
N ALA A 71 2.02 8.13 9.32
CA ALA A 71 1.63 7.57 8.03
C ALA A 71 1.74 6.04 8.05
N ILE A 72 0.65 5.39 7.68
CA ILE A 72 0.57 3.95 7.46
C ILE A 72 0.30 3.73 5.98
N VAL A 73 1.07 2.84 5.37
CA VAL A 73 0.67 2.21 4.11
C VAL A 73 0.31 0.77 4.44
N VAL A 74 -0.88 0.36 4.03
CA VAL A 74 -1.43 -0.96 4.34
C VAL A 74 -1.86 -1.65 3.06
N THR A 75 -1.64 -2.97 2.98
CA THR A 75 -2.13 -3.84 1.91
C THR A 75 -2.65 -5.15 2.49
N ASP A 76 -3.59 -5.82 1.82
CA ASP A 76 -3.94 -7.22 2.06
C ASP A 76 -3.30 -8.19 1.04
N GLY A 77 -2.52 -7.64 0.10
CA GLY A 77 -1.81 -8.39 -0.92
C GLY A 77 -2.69 -9.04 -1.99
N GLU A 78 -3.98 -8.71 -2.09
CA GLU A 78 -4.89 -9.38 -3.03
C GLU A 78 -4.64 -8.98 -4.48
N ARG A 79 -4.17 -7.76 -4.73
CA ARG A 79 -3.93 -7.22 -6.07
C ARG A 79 -2.61 -6.47 -6.14
N ILE A 80 -1.51 -7.17 -5.88
CA ILE A 80 -0.17 -6.57 -5.97
C ILE A 80 0.13 -6.18 -7.42
N LEU A 81 0.15 -4.88 -7.71
CA LEU A 81 0.37 -4.34 -9.06
C LEU A 81 -0.49 -5.06 -10.12
N GLY A 82 0.14 -5.58 -11.18
CA GLY A 82 -0.46 -6.47 -12.18
C GLY A 82 -0.17 -7.96 -11.93
N LEU A 83 0.36 -8.32 -10.77
CA LEU A 83 0.83 -9.66 -10.43
C LEU A 83 -0.24 -10.52 -9.73
N GLY A 84 -1.30 -9.88 -9.25
CA GLY A 84 -2.43 -10.54 -8.59
C GLY A 84 -2.18 -10.81 -7.10
N ASP A 85 -2.80 -11.87 -6.60
CA ASP A 85 -2.78 -12.21 -5.18
C ASP A 85 -1.42 -12.78 -4.76
N LEU A 86 -0.68 -12.02 -3.96
CA LEU A 86 0.59 -12.45 -3.35
C LEU A 86 0.50 -12.58 -1.82
N GLY A 87 -0.69 -12.40 -1.24
CA GLY A 87 -0.93 -12.51 0.20
C GLY A 87 0.08 -11.73 1.04
N ALA A 88 0.62 -12.38 2.08
CA ALA A 88 1.61 -11.77 2.99
C ALA A 88 2.92 -11.32 2.31
N GLN A 89 3.24 -11.84 1.12
CA GLN A 89 4.41 -11.38 0.36
C GLN A 89 4.23 -9.96 -0.22
N GLY A 90 3.01 -9.42 -0.17
CA GLY A 90 2.68 -8.06 -0.54
C GLY A 90 3.39 -6.97 0.27
N MET A 91 3.96 -7.29 1.44
CA MET A 91 4.64 -6.34 2.34
C MET A 91 5.69 -5.45 1.65
N GLY A 92 6.34 -5.95 0.60
CA GLY A 92 7.29 -5.16 -0.19
C GLY A 92 6.69 -3.84 -0.72
N ILE A 93 5.38 -3.81 -1.00
CA ILE A 93 4.69 -2.63 -1.51
C ILE A 93 4.57 -1.53 -0.44
N PRO A 94 3.97 -1.77 0.76
CA PRO A 94 3.99 -0.80 1.85
C PRO A 94 5.38 -0.27 2.19
N VAL A 95 6.36 -1.17 2.27
CA VAL A 95 7.75 -0.79 2.55
C VAL A 95 8.28 0.14 1.47
N GLY A 96 8.14 -0.23 0.20
CA GLY A 96 8.58 0.59 -0.93
C GLY A 96 7.89 1.96 -0.97
N LYS A 97 6.57 2.02 -0.76
CA LYS A 97 5.81 3.28 -0.72
C LYS A 97 6.30 4.20 0.38
N LEU A 98 6.49 3.70 1.60
CA LEU A 98 6.97 4.53 2.71
C LEU A 98 8.42 4.99 2.52
N MET A 99 9.24 4.21 1.82
CA MET A 99 10.55 4.69 1.37
C MET A 99 10.40 5.88 0.41
N LEU A 100 9.43 5.87 -0.50
CA LEU A 100 9.13 7.02 -1.36
C LEU A 100 8.57 8.22 -0.59
N TYR A 101 7.79 8.01 0.45
CA TYR A 101 7.35 9.09 1.34
C TYR A 101 8.55 9.83 1.95
N THR A 102 9.58 9.10 2.34
CA THR A 102 10.82 9.72 2.83
C THR A 102 11.63 10.35 1.70
N ILE A 103 11.85 9.61 0.59
CA ILE A 103 12.73 10.04 -0.51
C ILE A 103 12.15 11.26 -1.28
N LEU A 104 10.85 11.28 -1.51
CA LEU A 104 10.16 12.31 -2.30
C LEU A 104 9.46 13.33 -1.39
N GLY A 105 8.70 12.81 -0.42
CA GLY A 105 7.89 13.62 0.49
C GLY A 105 8.65 14.19 1.70
N ARG A 106 9.92 13.81 1.90
CA ARG A 106 10.76 14.21 3.05
C ARG A 106 10.13 13.87 4.40
N LEU A 107 9.25 12.86 4.45
CA LEU A 107 8.68 12.38 5.70
C LEU A 107 9.75 11.61 6.48
N ASN A 108 9.91 11.93 7.77
CA ASN A 108 10.83 11.18 8.63
C ASN A 108 10.37 9.71 8.74
N PRO A 109 11.24 8.73 8.41
CA PRO A 109 10.88 7.31 8.39
C PRO A 109 10.40 6.77 9.75
N GLN A 110 10.78 7.37 10.88
CA GLN A 110 10.28 6.95 12.20
C GLN A 110 8.77 7.13 12.37
N TYR A 111 8.15 8.00 11.55
CA TYR A 111 6.70 8.24 11.56
C TYR A 111 5.94 7.33 10.60
N CYS A 112 6.63 6.42 9.93
CA CYS A 112 6.09 5.53 8.91
C CYS A 112 5.92 4.12 9.45
N LEU A 113 4.77 3.51 9.19
CA LEU A 113 4.48 2.13 9.58
C LEU A 113 3.93 1.33 8.38
N PRO A 114 4.73 0.43 7.78
CA PRO A 114 4.25 -0.48 6.75
C PRO A 114 3.46 -1.63 7.39
N ILE A 115 2.26 -1.92 6.89
CA ILE A 115 1.40 -2.99 7.41
C ILE A 115 0.96 -3.93 6.29
N THR A 116 0.95 -5.22 6.58
CA THR A 116 0.24 -6.23 5.78
C THR A 116 -0.85 -6.90 6.61
N LEU A 117 -2.07 -6.87 6.08
CA LEU A 117 -3.25 -7.53 6.63
C LEU A 117 -3.36 -8.94 6.02
N ASP A 118 -2.84 -9.94 6.73
CA ASP A 118 -2.85 -11.32 6.25
C ASP A 118 -4.17 -12.01 6.62
N VAL A 119 -5.12 -11.91 5.69
CA VAL A 119 -6.44 -12.53 5.77
C VAL A 119 -6.50 -13.87 5.03
N GLY A 120 -5.34 -14.44 4.68
CA GLY A 120 -5.21 -15.60 3.79
C GLY A 120 -4.87 -15.21 2.35
N THR A 121 -4.74 -16.20 1.46
CA THR A 121 -4.49 -15.99 0.03
C THR A 121 -5.25 -17.01 -0.81
N ASN A 122 -5.77 -16.57 -1.96
CA ASN A 122 -6.40 -17.44 -2.94
C ASN A 122 -5.37 -18.05 -3.91
N ASN A 123 -4.11 -17.59 -3.88
CA ASN A 123 -3.04 -18.08 -4.73
C ASN A 123 -2.59 -19.48 -4.32
N GLN A 124 -3.00 -20.50 -5.10
CA GLN A 124 -2.69 -21.89 -4.79
C GLN A 124 -1.19 -22.19 -4.74
N LYS A 125 -0.37 -21.51 -5.56
CA LYS A 125 1.08 -21.71 -5.54
C LYS A 125 1.69 -21.32 -4.21
N LEU A 126 1.17 -20.28 -3.56
CA LEU A 126 1.62 -19.83 -2.24
C LEU A 126 1.11 -20.75 -1.12
N LEU A 127 -0.11 -21.24 -1.24
CA LEU A 127 -0.66 -22.22 -0.29
C LEU A 127 0.14 -23.53 -0.28
N ASP A 128 0.59 -23.96 -1.46
CA ASP A 128 1.38 -25.18 -1.63
C ASP A 128 2.88 -24.97 -1.33
N ASP A 129 3.35 -23.72 -1.23
CA ASP A 129 4.75 -23.41 -0.98
C ASP A 129 5.11 -23.66 0.51
N PRO A 130 6.02 -24.62 0.81
CA PRO A 130 6.45 -24.92 2.17
C PRO A 130 7.18 -23.76 2.86
N TYR A 131 7.59 -22.73 2.14
CA TYR A 131 8.27 -21.56 2.68
C TYR A 131 7.36 -20.33 2.82
N TYR A 132 6.15 -20.35 2.26
CA TYR A 132 5.26 -19.18 2.30
C TYR A 132 5.09 -18.66 3.73
N ILE A 133 5.34 -17.36 3.88
CA ILE A 133 5.45 -16.67 5.19
C ILE A 133 4.10 -16.32 5.82
N GLY A 134 3.01 -16.35 5.04
CA GLY A 134 1.67 -16.00 5.50
C GLY A 134 0.83 -17.21 5.92
N ILE A 135 -0.43 -16.94 6.26
CA ILE A 135 -1.43 -17.95 6.59
C ILE A 135 -1.74 -18.79 5.34
N ARG A 136 -1.62 -20.12 5.48
CA ARG A 136 -1.96 -21.10 4.42
C ARG A 136 -3.44 -21.47 4.43
N GLU A 137 -4.27 -20.45 4.38
CA GLU A 137 -5.73 -20.56 4.33
C GLU A 137 -6.24 -19.64 3.21
N LYS A 138 -7.40 -19.98 2.63
CA LYS A 138 -8.06 -19.11 1.65
C LYS A 138 -8.50 -17.81 2.31
N ARG A 139 -8.64 -16.74 1.51
CA ARG A 139 -9.05 -15.43 2.01
C ARG A 139 -10.41 -15.52 2.72
N ILE A 140 -10.51 -14.91 3.91
CA ILE A 140 -11.83 -14.58 4.47
C ILE A 140 -12.51 -13.51 3.62
N VAL A 141 -13.84 -13.53 3.57
CA VAL A 141 -14.65 -12.64 2.72
C VAL A 141 -15.91 -12.17 3.44
N GLY A 142 -16.58 -11.16 2.88
CA GLY A 142 -17.86 -10.69 3.38
C GLY A 142 -17.74 -10.06 4.78
N GLU A 143 -18.71 -10.33 5.64
CA GLU A 143 -18.82 -9.66 6.94
C GLU A 143 -17.60 -9.91 7.83
N GLU A 144 -17.05 -11.12 7.78
CA GLU A 144 -15.87 -11.47 8.55
C GLU A 144 -14.65 -10.60 8.21
N TYR A 145 -14.48 -10.28 6.92
CA TYR A 145 -13.44 -9.39 6.44
C TYR A 145 -13.73 -7.93 6.85
N ASN A 146 -14.99 -7.50 6.73
CA ASN A 146 -15.41 -6.15 7.10
C ASN A 146 -15.19 -5.86 8.59
N GLU A 147 -15.55 -6.80 9.47
CA GLU A 147 -15.33 -6.70 10.92
C GLU A 147 -13.82 -6.59 11.24
N PHE A 148 -12.99 -7.36 10.54
CA PHE A 148 -11.54 -7.32 10.72
C PHE A 148 -10.94 -5.96 10.31
N ILE A 149 -11.36 -5.39 9.17
CA ILE A 149 -10.92 -4.05 8.75
C ILE A 149 -11.38 -2.98 9.74
N GLU A 150 -12.59 -3.10 10.28
CA GLU A 150 -13.13 -2.16 11.26
C GLU A 150 -12.36 -2.19 12.58
N GLU A 151 -12.02 -3.39 13.07
CA GLU A 151 -11.16 -3.56 14.23
C GLU A 151 -9.78 -2.94 13.98
N PHE A 152 -9.18 -3.20 12.81
CA PHE A 152 -7.88 -2.65 12.43
C PHE A 152 -7.88 -1.11 12.48
N LEU A 153 -8.82 -0.47 11.80
CA LEU A 153 -8.94 0.99 11.75
C LEU A 153 -9.15 1.59 13.14
N SER A 154 -10.04 0.99 13.95
CA SER A 154 -10.30 1.40 15.32
C SER A 154 -9.05 1.27 16.20
N ALA A 155 -8.30 0.18 16.03
CA ALA A 155 -7.07 -0.09 16.77
C ALA A 155 -5.94 0.87 16.39
N VAL A 156 -5.82 1.26 15.11
CA VAL A 156 -4.86 2.28 14.63
C VAL A 156 -5.12 3.62 15.30
N ILE A 157 -6.37 4.11 15.29
CA ILE A 157 -6.72 5.37 15.96
C ILE A 157 -6.43 5.31 17.45
N ARG A 158 -6.77 4.19 18.10
CA ARG A 158 -6.53 3.97 19.53
C ARG A 158 -5.04 3.93 19.87
N SER A 159 -4.21 3.38 18.99
CA SER A 159 -2.77 3.23 19.22
C SER A 159 -1.99 4.52 18.97
N PHE A 160 -2.41 5.31 17.98
CA PHE A 160 -1.67 6.49 17.54
C PHE A 160 -2.52 7.75 17.64
N SER A 161 -3.30 8.07 16.60
CA SER A 161 -4.15 9.26 16.57
C SER A 161 -5.21 9.18 15.46
N ARG A 162 -6.30 9.94 15.60
CA ARG A 162 -7.27 10.20 14.51
C ARG A 162 -6.65 10.88 13.29
N LYS A 163 -5.52 11.56 13.47
CA LYS A 163 -4.80 12.27 12.39
C LYS A 163 -3.79 11.37 11.64
N THR A 164 -3.67 10.11 12.04
CA THR A 164 -2.78 9.16 11.35
C THR A 164 -3.31 8.93 9.95
N LEU A 165 -2.48 9.23 8.95
CA LEU A 165 -2.79 8.97 7.56
C LEU A 165 -2.73 7.46 7.30
N ILE A 166 -3.76 6.90 6.69
CA ILE A 166 -3.83 5.48 6.32
C ILE A 166 -4.04 5.39 4.81
N GLN A 167 -2.98 5.03 4.10
CA GLN A 167 -3.01 4.76 2.67
C GLN A 167 -3.30 3.27 2.45
N PHE A 168 -4.42 2.97 1.79
CA PHE A 168 -4.72 1.62 1.30
C PHE A 168 -4.06 1.41 -0.07
N GLU A 169 -3.37 0.29 -0.22
CA GLU A 169 -2.60 -0.04 -1.42
C GLU A 169 -2.84 -1.49 -1.86
N ASP A 170 -3.00 -1.71 -3.16
CA ASP A 170 -3.01 -3.03 -3.80
C ASP A 170 -4.07 -4.01 -3.24
N PHE A 171 -5.20 -3.47 -2.80
CA PHE A 171 -6.41 -4.24 -2.49
C PHE A 171 -7.16 -4.63 -3.77
N SER A 172 -7.99 -5.68 -3.72
CA SER A 172 -8.93 -5.91 -4.82
C SER A 172 -9.84 -4.69 -5.03
N THR A 173 -10.23 -4.45 -6.28
CA THR A 173 -11.06 -3.29 -6.65
C THR A 173 -12.33 -3.19 -5.81
N VAL A 174 -12.98 -4.32 -5.52
CA VAL A 174 -14.22 -4.36 -4.74
C VAL A 174 -13.96 -3.90 -3.30
N ASN A 175 -12.97 -4.48 -2.63
CA ASN A 175 -12.61 -4.11 -1.26
C ASN A 175 -12.11 -2.67 -1.18
N ALA A 176 -11.27 -2.24 -2.13
CA ALA A 176 -10.73 -0.89 -2.19
C ALA A 176 -11.84 0.18 -2.21
N PHE A 177 -12.86 0.02 -3.07
CA PHE A 177 -14.00 0.94 -3.11
C PHE A 177 -14.88 0.85 -1.87
N GLN A 178 -15.18 -0.35 -1.38
CA GLN A 178 -16.03 -0.53 -0.19
C GLN A 178 -15.39 0.11 1.05
N ILE A 179 -14.11 -0.13 1.28
CA ILE A 179 -13.35 0.45 2.38
C ILE A 179 -13.30 1.97 2.25
N LEU A 180 -12.93 2.48 1.06
CA LEU A 180 -12.85 3.92 0.85
C LEU A 180 -14.19 4.60 1.08
N GLU A 181 -15.28 4.08 0.53
CA GLU A 181 -16.61 4.67 0.67
C GLU A 181 -17.09 4.65 2.13
N LYS A 182 -16.84 3.54 2.85
CA LYS A 182 -17.26 3.38 4.24
C LYS A 182 -16.49 4.30 5.19
N TYR A 183 -15.18 4.50 4.99
CA TYR A 183 -14.31 5.09 6.01
C TYR A 183 -13.75 6.49 5.69
N LYS A 184 -13.87 7.00 4.46
CA LYS A 184 -13.29 8.31 4.04
C LYS A 184 -13.74 9.53 4.85
N HIS A 185 -14.85 9.45 5.57
CA HIS A 185 -15.40 10.56 6.36
C HIS A 185 -15.04 10.50 7.84
N ASP A 186 -14.76 9.30 8.36
CA ASP A 186 -14.49 9.08 9.79
C ASP A 186 -12.99 8.93 10.09
N TYR A 187 -12.20 8.54 9.09
CA TYR A 187 -10.77 8.27 9.19
C TYR A 187 -9.99 9.13 8.20
N CYS A 188 -8.73 9.44 8.53
CA CYS A 188 -7.80 10.05 7.58
C CYS A 188 -7.25 8.97 6.63
N VAL A 189 -8.11 8.51 5.71
CA VAL A 189 -7.81 7.43 4.77
C VAL A 189 -7.86 7.91 3.33
N PHE A 190 -7.06 7.28 2.48
CA PHE A 190 -7.21 7.36 1.03
C PHE A 190 -6.70 6.06 0.40
N ASN A 191 -7.03 5.86 -0.88
CA ASN A 191 -6.52 4.74 -1.66
C ASN A 191 -5.72 5.26 -2.86
N ASP A 192 -4.46 4.85 -3.00
CA ASP A 192 -3.56 5.37 -4.04
C ASP A 192 -3.91 4.84 -5.43
N ASP A 193 -4.34 3.58 -5.52
CA ASP A 193 -4.80 2.96 -6.77
C ASP A 193 -6.04 3.66 -7.35
N ILE A 194 -6.90 4.23 -6.51
CA ILE A 194 -8.09 4.97 -6.93
C ILE A 194 -7.73 6.45 -7.08
N GLN A 195 -7.43 7.12 -5.97
CA GLN A 195 -7.36 8.58 -5.89
C GLN A 195 -5.99 9.11 -6.36
N GLY A 196 -4.90 8.43 -6.00
CA GLY A 196 -3.54 8.82 -6.39
C GLY A 196 -3.34 8.71 -7.90
N THR A 197 -3.76 7.59 -8.48
CA THR A 197 -3.69 7.36 -9.92
C THR A 197 -4.59 8.33 -10.70
N ALA A 198 -5.82 8.57 -10.24
CA ALA A 198 -6.69 9.57 -10.86
C ALA A 198 -6.07 10.98 -10.85
N SER A 199 -5.42 11.36 -9.74
CA SER A 199 -4.75 12.65 -9.60
C SER A 199 -3.61 12.83 -10.62
N VAL A 200 -2.72 11.84 -10.76
CA VAL A 200 -1.60 11.93 -11.71
C VAL A 200 -2.07 11.90 -13.16
N VAL A 201 -3.11 11.13 -13.49
CA VAL A 201 -3.68 11.11 -14.84
C VAL A 201 -4.32 12.46 -15.18
N LEU A 202 -5.13 13.02 -14.28
CA LEU A 202 -5.72 14.34 -14.49
C LEU A 202 -4.65 15.43 -14.65
N SER A 203 -3.58 15.38 -13.87
CA SER A 203 -2.43 16.30 -14.02
C SER A 203 -1.79 16.20 -15.41
N GLY A 204 -1.62 14.97 -15.92
CA GLY A 204 -1.17 14.71 -17.28
C GLY A 204 -2.11 15.27 -18.34
N LEU A 205 -3.43 15.05 -18.20
CA LEU A 205 -4.45 15.58 -19.11
C LEU A 205 -4.47 17.11 -19.14
N ILE A 206 -4.40 17.77 -17.98
CA ILE A 206 -4.35 19.24 -17.89
C ILE A 206 -3.11 19.76 -18.59
N THR A 207 -1.95 19.10 -18.41
CA THR A 207 -0.69 19.50 -19.02
C THR A 207 -0.74 19.31 -20.54
N ALA A 208 -1.22 18.17 -21.00
CA ALA A 208 -1.37 17.88 -22.43
C ALA A 208 -2.34 18.87 -23.10
N ASN A 209 -3.48 19.17 -22.48
CA ASN A 209 -4.47 20.10 -23.01
C ASN A 209 -3.92 21.52 -23.18
N LYS A 210 -3.04 21.99 -22.27
CA LYS A 210 -2.34 23.28 -22.44
C LYS A 210 -1.49 23.32 -23.70
N VAL A 211 -0.88 22.19 -24.07
CA VAL A 211 0.01 22.09 -25.23
C VAL A 211 -0.76 21.86 -26.52
N THR A 212 -1.77 20.98 -26.52
CA THR A 212 -2.46 20.52 -27.74
C THR A 212 -3.58 21.45 -28.20
N THR A 213 -4.28 22.10 -27.28
CA THR A 213 -5.44 22.94 -27.60
C THR A 213 -5.23 24.41 -27.22
N GLY A 214 -4.02 24.80 -26.81
CA GLY A 214 -3.75 26.17 -26.34
C GLY A 214 -4.53 26.54 -25.08
N GLY A 215 -4.99 25.56 -24.30
CA GLY A 215 -5.73 25.78 -23.06
C GLY A 215 -7.25 25.96 -23.21
N HIS A 216 -7.85 25.45 -24.30
CA HIS A 216 -9.30 25.32 -24.38
C HIS A 216 -9.86 24.44 -23.24
N GLN A 217 -11.17 24.53 -22.98
CA GLN A 217 -11.77 23.79 -21.86
C GLN A 217 -11.58 22.27 -22.01
N LEU A 218 -11.19 21.61 -20.91
CA LEU A 218 -10.95 20.16 -20.90
C LEU A 218 -12.20 19.37 -21.32
N SER A 219 -13.39 19.91 -21.04
CA SER A 219 -14.71 19.39 -21.43
C SER A 219 -14.95 19.26 -22.93
N ASN A 220 -14.09 19.86 -23.77
CA ASN A 220 -14.19 19.75 -25.22
C ASN A 220 -13.52 18.48 -25.77
N ASN A 221 -12.83 17.72 -24.92
CA ASN A 221 -12.16 16.49 -25.32
C ASN A 221 -13.09 15.28 -25.19
N THR A 222 -12.87 14.27 -26.03
CA THR A 222 -13.50 12.95 -25.89
C THR A 222 -12.49 11.98 -25.31
N PHE A 223 -12.83 11.32 -24.21
CA PHE A 223 -11.97 10.38 -23.50
C PHE A 223 -12.45 8.94 -23.74
N LEU A 224 -11.52 8.04 -24.07
CA LEU A 224 -11.76 6.61 -24.19
C LEU A 224 -10.86 5.88 -23.19
N PHE A 225 -11.47 5.07 -22.33
CA PHE A 225 -10.76 4.24 -21.36
C PHE A 225 -10.73 2.78 -21.84
N ILE A 226 -9.55 2.16 -21.77
CA ILE A 226 -9.37 0.73 -22.05
C ILE A 226 -9.17 0.00 -20.73
N GLY A 227 -10.19 -0.75 -20.30
CA GLY A 227 -10.26 -1.45 -19.01
C GLY A 227 -11.22 -0.78 -18.01
N SER A 228 -11.79 -1.57 -17.10
CA SER A 228 -12.81 -1.15 -16.12
C SER A 228 -12.37 -1.41 -14.66
N GLY A 229 -11.10 -1.11 -14.35
CA GLY A 229 -10.54 -1.24 -13.01
C GLY A 229 -10.84 -0.04 -12.10
N SER A 230 -10.26 -0.03 -10.90
CA SER A 230 -10.39 1.05 -9.90
C SER A 230 -10.22 2.45 -10.49
N VAL A 231 -9.15 2.63 -11.26
CA VAL A 231 -8.79 3.89 -11.92
C VAL A 231 -9.82 4.32 -12.96
N SER A 232 -10.22 3.40 -13.87
CA SER A 232 -11.12 3.73 -14.98
C SER A 232 -12.56 3.98 -14.53
N ILE A 233 -12.98 3.42 -13.39
CA ILE A 233 -14.32 3.64 -12.82
C ILE A 233 -14.37 4.99 -12.09
N PHE A 234 -13.26 5.41 -11.48
CA PHE A 234 -13.21 6.64 -10.70
C PHE A 234 -13.00 7.89 -11.56
N MET A 235 -12.23 7.80 -12.65
CA MET A 235 -12.01 8.89 -13.61
C MET A 235 -13.22 9.13 -14.51
#